data_AF-A0A8C5A6X1-F1
#
_entry.id   AF-A0A8C5A6X1-F1
#
_cell.length_a   1.000
_cell.length_b   1.000
_cell.length_c   1.000
_cell.angle_alpha   90.00
_cell.angle_beta   90.00
_cell.angle_gamma   90.00
#
_symmetry.space_group_name_H-M   'P 1'
#
loop_
_entity.id
_entity.type
_entity.pdbx_description
1 polymer ?
#
loop_
_entity_poly.entity_id
_entity_poly.type
_entity_poly.pdbx_seq_one_letter_code
_entity_poly.pdbx_strand_id
1 'polypeptide(L)' 'LEQHLSITMCFQSPNPSLTFCVKTHDHLYYMVAPSPKAMRIWMDVIVTGAEGYTQFLN' A
#
# COMPACT_ATOMS: atom_id res chain seq x y z
N LEU A 1 2.88 -19.79 3.58
CA LEU A 1 1.74 -19.66 2.63
C LEU A 1 1.43 -18.17 2.54
N GLU A 2 1.76 -17.61 1.39
CA GLU A 2 2.09 -16.22 1.11
C GLU A 2 1.01 -15.20 1.53
N GLN A 3 1.25 -14.43 2.60
CA GLN A 3 0.53 -13.18 2.84
C GLN A 3 1.07 -12.12 1.87
N HIS A 4 0.76 -12.22 0.58
CA HIS A 4 1.27 -11.28 -0.42
C HIS A 4 0.52 -9.94 -0.32
N LEU A 5 0.95 -9.08 0.60
CA LEU A 5 0.57 -7.68 0.63
C LEU A 5 1.14 -6.99 -0.61
N SER A 6 0.28 -6.37 -1.42
CA SER A 6 0.72 -5.62 -2.60
C SER A 6 0.11 -4.22 -2.62
N ILE A 7 0.94 -3.26 -3.01
CA ILE A 7 0.56 -1.85 -3.13
C ILE A 7 0.70 -1.43 -4.59
N THR A 8 -0.33 -0.78 -5.14
CA THR A 8 -0.32 -0.29 -6.52
C THR A 8 -0.95 1.09 -6.63
N MET A 9 -0.43 1.89 -7.56
CA MET A 9 -1.04 3.18 -7.91
C MET A 9 -2.38 2.97 -8.61
N CYS A 10 -3.40 3.76 -8.24
CA CYS A 10 -4.73 3.63 -8.84
C CYS A 10 -4.92 4.63 -9.99
N PHE A 11 -4.43 4.29 -11.18
CA PHE A 11 -4.45 5.18 -12.35
C PHE A 11 -5.85 5.50 -12.89
N GLN A 12 -6.85 4.67 -12.58
CA GLN A 12 -8.25 4.89 -12.99
C GLN A 12 -9.05 5.75 -12.00
N SER A 13 -8.44 6.15 -10.88
CA SER A 13 -9.11 7.00 -9.89
C SER A 13 -9.28 8.44 -10.40
N PRO A 14 -10.26 9.20 -9.87
CA PRO A 14 -10.40 10.63 -10.16
C PRO A 14 -9.16 11.47 -9.81
N ASN A 15 -8.31 10.99 -8.88
CA ASN A 15 -7.06 11.65 -8.51
C ASN A 15 -5.90 10.64 -8.37
N PRO A 16 -5.28 10.24 -9.50
CA PRO A 16 -4.24 9.20 -9.52
C PRO A 16 -3.00 9.55 -8.70
N SER A 17 -2.68 10.84 -8.59
CA SER A 17 -1.50 11.32 -7.86
C SER A 17 -1.65 11.23 -6.34
N LEU A 18 -2.85 10.95 -5.84
CA LEU A 18 -3.17 10.84 -4.41
C LEU A 18 -3.80 9.49 -4.04
N THR A 19 -4.04 8.61 -5.01
CA THR A 19 -4.81 7.38 -4.79
C THR A 19 -3.98 6.14 -5.02
N PHE A 20 -4.02 5.21 -4.07
CA PHE A 20 -3.36 3.92 -4.16
C PHE A 20 -4.24 2.81 -3.60
N CYS A 21 -3.98 1.60 -4.06
CA CYS A 21 -4.66 0.40 -3.64
C CYS A 21 -3.74 -0.44 -2.75
N VAL A 22 -4.30 -1.02 -1.70
CA VAL A 22 -3.64 -2.03 -0.89
C VAL A 22 -4.43 -3.32 -0.98
N LYS A 23 -3.81 -4.33 -1.60
CA LYS A 23 -4.39 -5.65 -1.75
C LYS A 23 -3.80 -6.55 -0.68
N THR A 24 -4.70 -7.08 0.14
CA THR A 24 -4.44 -8.16 1.10
C THR A 24 -4.96 -9.49 0.52
N HIS A 25 -4.87 -10.56 1.29
CA HIS A 25 -5.40 -11.86 0.88
C HIS A 25 -6.91 -11.79 0.57
N ASP A 26 -7.69 -11.16 1.45
CA ASP A 26 -9.14 -11.20 1.40
C ASP A 26 -9.78 -9.93 0.83
N HIS A 27 -9.06 -8.81 0.90
CA HIS A 27 -9.64 -7.50 0.66
C HIS A 27 -8.73 -6.60 -0.16
N LEU A 28 -9.36 -5.77 -1.00
CA LEU A 28 -8.75 -4.67 -1.73
C LEU A 28 -9.24 -3.34 -1.14
N TYR A 29 -8.32 -2.57 -0.57
CA TYR A 29 -8.60 -1.26 0.01
C TYR A 29 -8.14 -0.15 -0.94
N TYR A 30 -9.01 0.84 -1.18
CA TYR A 30 -8.68 2.03 -1.95
C TYR A 30 -8.47 3.20 -0.99
N MET A 31 -7.29 3.81 -1.04
CA MET A 31 -6.90 4.89 -0.14
C MET A 31 -6.59 6.16 -0.92
N VAL A 32 -7.07 7.29 -0.40
CA VAL A 32 -6.82 8.63 -0.93
C VAL A 32 -6.04 9.41 0.12
N ALA A 33 -4.83 9.83 -0.21
CA ALA A 33 -4.00 10.63 0.66
C ALA A 33 -4.40 12.13 0.56
N PRO A 34 -4.28 12.90 1.66
CA PRO A 34 -4.57 14.34 1.64
C PRO A 34 -3.49 15.17 0.92
N SER A 35 -2.32 14.60 0.63
CA SER A 35 -1.25 15.26 -0.13
C SER A 35 -0.27 14.25 -0.75
N PRO A 36 0.52 14.63 -1.77
CA PRO A 36 1.51 13.74 -2.38
C PRO A 36 2.64 13.35 -1.41
N LYS A 37 2.92 14.20 -0.41
CA LYS A 37 3.90 13.90 0.64
C LYS A 37 3.35 12.83 1.59
N ALA A 38 2.10 12.98 2.02
CA ALA A 38 1.45 11.98 2.87
C ALA A 38 1.33 10.62 2.16
N MET A 39 1.01 10.62 0.86
CA MET A 39 0.93 9.39 0.05
C MET A 39 2.24 8.60 0.09
N ARG A 40 3.37 9.26 -0.17
CA ARG A 40 4.69 8.63 -0.12
C ARG A 40 4.98 8.01 1.24
N ILE A 41 4.76 8.78 2.32
CA ILE A 41 4.96 8.30 3.69
C ILE A 41 4.10 7.06 3.97
N TRP A 42 2.82 7.07 3.58
CA TRP A 42 1.94 5.92 3.78
C TRP A 42 2.40 4.69 3.00
N MET A 43 2.80 4.86 1.74
CA MET A 43 3.31 3.75 0.93
C MET A 43 4.60 3.18 1.54
N ASP A 44 5.54 4.05 1.93
CA ASP A 44 6.81 3.64 2.53
C ASP A 44 6.59 2.83 3.82
N VAL A 45 5.74 3.32 4.74
CA VAL A 45 5.44 2.61 6.00
C VAL A 45 4.85 1.22 5.77
N ILE A 46 3.98 1.07 4.77
CA ILE A 46 3.34 -0.22 4.48
C ILE A 46 4.34 -1.19 3.83
N VAL A 47 5.17 -0.73 2.89
CA VAL A 47 6.21 -1.57 2.26
C VAL A 47 7.23 -2.01 3.30
N THR A 48 7.81 -1.07 4.06
CA THR A 48 8.80 -1.39 5.09
C THR A 48 8.21 -2.25 6.21
N GLY A 49 6.95 -2.04 6.59
CA GLY A 49 6.26 -2.88 7.56
C GLY A 49 6.09 -4.33 7.08
N ALA A 50 5.76 -4.52 5.80
CA ALA A 50 5.65 -5.85 5.20
C ALA A 50 7.00 -6.56 5.08
N GLU A 51 8.05 -5.83 4.70
CA GLU A 51 9.43 -6.33 4.67
C GLU A 51 9.88 -6.78 6.07
N GLY A 52 9.61 -5.96 7.10
CA GLY A 52 9.91 -6.31 8.50
C GLY A 52 9.22 -7.60 8.95
N TYR A 53 7.93 -7.79 8.63
CA TYR A 53 7.20 -9.01 8.97
C TYR A 53 7.84 -10.28 8.38
N THR A 54 8.34 -10.20 7.15
CA THR A 54 9.08 -11.32 6.53
C THR A 54 10.45 -11.59 7.17
N GLN A 55 11.11 -10.57 7.73
CA GLN A 55 12.40 -10.72 8.41
C GLN A 55 12.28 -11.31 9.83
N PHE A 56 11.18 -11.10 10.55
CA PHE A 56 10.99 -11.63 11.91
C PHE A 56 10.37 -13.04 11.97
N LEU A 57 9.89 -13.57 10.84
CA LEU A 57 9.26 -14.88 10.74
C LEU A 57 10.13 -15.97 10.10
N ASN A 58 11.41 -15.67 9.83
CA ASN A 58 12.40 -16.64 9.32
C ASN A 58 13.43 -16.98 10.40
#